data_AF-A0A3D4YJN2-F1
#
_entry.id   AF-A0A3D4YJN2-F1
#
_cell.length_a   1.000
_cell.length_b   1.000
_cell.length_c   1.000
_cell.angle_alpha   90.00
_cell.angle_beta   90.00
_cell.angle_gamma   90.00
#
_symmetry.space_group_name_H-M   'P 1'
#
loop_
_entity.id
_entity.type
_entity.pdbx_description
1 polymer ?
#
loop_
_entity_poly.entity_id
_entity_poly.type
_entity_poly.pdbx_seq_one_letter_code
_entity_poly.pdbx_strand_id
1 'polypeptide(L)'
;APCSAVSVIYDADGTFVRSSRIKRNPDVVLVDTDVISTAPVRMLVAGMGDAFATYYEARACDRSGASNYTGGVHSEAAFALAELCNRVLLEYGAQAKESVEEKSWSFALEKVVEANIYLSGVGFENNGCAIAHALYNGMTAVLKPFPVFHGEGVAYGTLVQLAAEYLDQGEWNEAEWKEVTGFYQSVGLPMRLSDLDGSDAHDDALLLRIGEATCGSGPNAHKMPFQVTAELIAQAMRAVDERTKELRSGRAGL
;
A
#
# COMPACT_ATOMS: atom_id res chain seq x y z
N ALA A 1 -6.43 5.73 7.10
CA ALA A 1 -6.95 5.59 8.49
C ALA A 1 -7.72 6.83 9.03
N PRO A 2 -7.24 8.08 8.94
CA PRO A 2 -7.85 9.21 9.67
C PRO A 2 -9.33 9.49 9.36
N CYS A 3 -9.77 9.27 8.11
CA CYS A 3 -11.16 9.49 7.70
C CYS A 3 -12.07 8.26 7.88
N SER A 4 -11.53 7.08 8.18
CA SER A 4 -12.29 5.82 8.09
C SER A 4 -13.09 5.51 9.36
N ALA A 5 -14.18 4.78 9.19
CA ALA A 5 -14.93 4.12 10.25
C ALA A 5 -14.32 2.75 10.62
N VAL A 6 -12.99 2.63 10.53
CA VAL A 6 -12.25 1.40 10.81
C VAL A 6 -11.13 1.68 11.81
N SER A 7 -11.00 0.83 12.82
CA SER A 7 -9.86 0.79 13.74
C SER A 7 -9.15 -0.55 13.61
N VAL A 8 -7.86 -0.52 13.31
CA VAL A 8 -7.02 -1.72 13.26
C VAL A 8 -6.48 -2.01 14.65
N ILE A 9 -6.70 -3.23 15.13
CA ILE A 9 -6.29 -3.67 16.46
C ILE A 9 -5.10 -4.60 16.33
N TYR A 10 -4.03 -4.26 17.03
CA TYR A 10 -2.79 -5.05 17.14
C TYR A 10 -2.64 -5.60 18.57
N ASP A 11 -1.91 -6.70 18.72
CA ASP A 11 -1.47 -7.17 20.03
C ASP A 11 -0.25 -6.38 20.55
N ALA A 12 0.23 -6.73 21.75
CA ALA A 12 1.38 -6.07 22.37
C ALA A 12 2.69 -6.25 21.59
N ASP A 13 2.76 -7.25 20.72
CA ASP A 13 3.92 -7.55 19.87
C ASP A 13 3.81 -6.88 18.48
N GLY A 14 2.74 -6.11 18.23
CA GLY A 14 2.47 -5.44 16.96
C GLY A 14 1.88 -6.35 15.88
N THR A 15 1.43 -7.56 16.22
CA THR A 15 0.79 -8.48 15.27
C THR A 15 -0.64 -8.01 14.98
N PHE A 16 -1.05 -8.01 13.70
CA PHE A 16 -2.43 -7.74 13.33
C PHE A 16 -3.38 -8.76 13.98
N VAL A 17 -4.41 -8.28 14.69
CA VAL A 17 -5.45 -9.13 15.31
C VAL A 17 -6.75 -9.07 14.51
N ARG A 18 -7.26 -7.86 14.28
CA ARG A 18 -8.52 -7.64 13.53
C ARG A 18 -8.71 -6.18 13.15
N SER A 19 -9.59 -5.96 12.18
CA SER A 19 -10.19 -4.66 11.90
C SER A 19 -11.57 -4.54 12.55
N SER A 20 -11.78 -3.50 13.34
CA SER A 20 -13.06 -3.20 14.00
C SER A 20 -13.76 -2.06 13.27
N ARG A 21 -15.01 -2.29 12.85
CA ARG A 21 -15.85 -1.23 12.23
C ARG A 21 -16.58 -0.45 13.32
N ILE A 22 -16.57 0.86 13.22
CA ILE A 22 -17.36 1.77 14.04
C ILE A 22 -18.56 2.28 13.23
N LYS A 23 -19.60 2.81 13.91
CA LYS A 23 -20.90 3.08 13.27
C LYS A 23 -20.88 4.22 12.24
N ARG A 24 -19.96 5.17 12.39
CA ARG A 24 -19.84 6.37 11.55
C ARG A 24 -18.38 6.76 11.45
N ASN A 25 -18.02 7.39 10.34
CA ASN A 25 -16.74 8.08 10.16
C ASN A 25 -16.63 9.24 11.18
N PRO A 26 -15.40 9.74 11.44
CA PRO A 26 -15.21 10.91 12.29
C PRO A 26 -16.01 12.13 11.80
N ASP A 27 -16.56 12.92 12.72
CA ASP A 27 -17.34 14.12 12.39
C ASP A 27 -16.49 15.19 11.69
N VAL A 28 -15.21 15.29 12.06
CA VAL A 28 -14.25 16.23 11.48
C VAL A 28 -12.87 15.57 11.42
N VAL A 29 -12.19 15.73 10.29
CA VAL A 29 -10.75 15.49 10.15
C VAL A 29 -10.10 16.83 9.83
N LEU A 30 -9.26 17.32 10.73
CA LEU A 30 -8.54 18.58 10.58
C LEU A 30 -7.05 18.27 10.46
N VAL A 31 -6.42 18.78 9.41
CA VAL A 31 -5.01 18.54 9.10
C VAL A 31 -4.32 19.89 8.94
N ASP A 32 -3.27 20.10 9.71
CA ASP A 32 -2.43 21.29 9.64
C ASP A 32 -1.18 20.96 8.83
N THR A 33 -1.07 21.51 7.63
CA THR A 33 0.02 21.22 6.69
C THR A 33 1.32 21.92 7.07
N ASP A 34 1.30 22.97 7.90
CA ASP A 34 2.52 23.54 8.47
C ASP A 34 3.15 22.53 9.45
N VAL A 35 2.31 21.86 10.27
CA VAL A 35 2.78 20.76 11.13
C VAL A 35 3.35 19.60 10.29
N ILE A 36 2.64 19.17 9.24
CA ILE A 36 3.11 18.08 8.37
C ILE A 36 4.42 18.46 7.66
N SER A 37 4.56 19.70 7.20
CA SER A 37 5.75 20.17 6.47
C SER A 37 7.04 20.05 7.27
N THR A 38 6.96 20.07 8.61
CA THR A 38 8.13 20.00 9.49
C THR A 38 8.39 18.61 10.07
N ALA A 39 7.53 17.63 9.78
CA ALA A 39 7.67 16.25 10.23
C ALA A 39 8.78 15.51 9.45
N PRO A 40 9.29 14.37 9.96
CA PRO A 40 10.24 13.55 9.21
C PRO A 40 9.66 13.11 7.85
N VAL A 41 10.35 13.40 6.75
CA VAL A 41 9.88 13.07 5.39
C VAL A 41 9.50 11.60 5.19
N ARG A 42 10.16 10.69 5.92
CA ARG A 42 9.84 9.26 5.91
C ARG A 42 8.37 8.99 6.24
N MET A 43 7.73 9.81 7.08
CA MET A 43 6.30 9.69 7.40
C MET A 43 5.40 10.07 6.21
N LEU A 44 5.74 11.15 5.49
CA LEU A 44 5.01 11.54 4.28
C LEU A 44 5.15 10.46 3.20
N VAL A 45 6.37 9.98 2.97
CA VAL A 45 6.67 8.93 1.98
C VAL A 45 5.95 7.64 2.32
N ALA A 46 5.95 7.22 3.59
CA ALA A 46 5.15 6.09 4.04
C ALA A 46 3.65 6.33 3.75
N GLY A 47 3.12 7.52 4.02
CA GLY A 47 1.75 7.87 3.66
C GLY A 47 1.45 7.74 2.16
N MET A 48 2.39 8.14 1.30
CA MET A 48 2.25 7.96 -0.15
C MET A 48 2.22 6.47 -0.54
N GLY A 49 3.01 5.62 0.12
CA GLY A 49 2.99 4.17 -0.11
C GLY A 49 1.64 3.51 0.19
N ASP A 50 1.01 3.89 1.31
CA ASP A 50 -0.35 3.45 1.67
C ASP A 50 -1.39 3.96 0.66
N ALA A 51 -1.35 5.26 0.38
CA ALA A 51 -2.29 5.91 -0.53
C ALA A 51 -2.22 5.37 -1.95
N PHE A 52 -1.02 5.02 -2.43
CA PHE A 52 -0.80 4.50 -3.77
C PHE A 52 -1.50 3.17 -4.01
N ALA A 53 -1.58 2.30 -2.99
CA ALA A 53 -2.28 1.01 -3.06
C ALA A 53 -3.79 1.17 -3.32
N THR A 54 -4.37 2.31 -2.93
CA THR A 54 -5.82 2.55 -2.97
C THR A 54 -6.40 2.32 -4.36
N TYR A 55 -5.73 2.78 -5.42
CA TYR A 55 -6.21 2.58 -6.80
C TYR A 55 -6.13 1.12 -7.23
N TYR A 56 -5.00 0.45 -7.00
CA TYR A 56 -4.79 -0.92 -7.45
C TYR A 56 -5.71 -1.92 -6.73
N GLU A 57 -5.92 -1.73 -5.43
CA GLU A 57 -6.85 -2.55 -4.67
C GLU A 57 -8.32 -2.24 -5.04
N ALA A 58 -8.67 -0.98 -5.29
CA ALA A 58 -9.99 -0.61 -5.79
C ALA A 58 -10.27 -1.25 -7.15
N ARG A 59 -9.32 -1.20 -8.08
CA ARG A 59 -9.39 -1.86 -9.39
C ARG A 59 -9.58 -3.36 -9.29
N ALA A 60 -8.87 -4.01 -8.37
CA ALA A 60 -9.05 -5.44 -8.13
C ALA A 60 -10.44 -5.77 -7.58
N CYS A 61 -10.94 -4.98 -6.63
CA CYS A 61 -12.27 -5.15 -6.04
C CYS A 61 -13.40 -4.87 -7.04
N ASP A 62 -13.24 -3.88 -7.91
CA ASP A 62 -14.16 -3.60 -9.03
C ASP A 62 -14.25 -4.80 -9.96
N ARG A 63 -13.10 -5.28 -10.46
CA ARG A 63 -13.03 -6.44 -11.38
C ARG A 63 -13.62 -7.73 -10.79
N SER A 64 -13.54 -7.92 -9.47
CA SER A 64 -14.04 -9.11 -8.79
C SER A 64 -15.50 -8.98 -8.30
N GLY A 65 -16.05 -7.76 -8.28
CA GLY A 65 -17.33 -7.48 -7.64
C GLY A 65 -17.32 -7.66 -6.12
N ALA A 66 -16.15 -7.58 -5.49
CA ALA A 66 -16.00 -7.77 -4.05
C ALA A 66 -16.71 -6.67 -3.25
N SER A 67 -17.25 -7.05 -2.08
CA SER A 67 -17.86 -6.08 -1.18
C SER A 67 -16.81 -5.17 -0.52
N ASN A 68 -17.11 -3.87 -0.45
CA ASN A 68 -16.34 -2.86 0.29
C ASN A 68 -16.58 -2.92 1.81
N TYR A 69 -16.09 -1.94 2.56
CA TYR A 69 -16.23 -1.89 4.02
C TYR A 69 -17.60 -1.39 4.50
N THR A 70 -18.48 -0.93 3.61
CA THR A 70 -19.85 -0.51 3.93
C THR A 70 -20.89 -1.60 3.62
N GLY A 71 -20.46 -2.72 3.03
CA GLY A 71 -21.29 -3.90 2.76
C GLY A 71 -21.94 -3.89 1.36
N GLY A 72 -21.64 -2.90 0.53
CA GLY A 72 -22.00 -2.87 -0.89
C GLY A 72 -20.79 -3.17 -1.79
N VAL A 73 -20.96 -3.01 -3.10
CA VAL A 73 -19.84 -2.85 -4.04
C VAL A 73 -19.42 -1.38 -4.08
N HIS A 74 -18.34 -1.07 -4.82
CA HIS A 74 -17.91 0.30 -4.98
C HIS A 74 -18.98 1.19 -5.63
N SER A 75 -18.85 2.51 -5.41
CA SER A 75 -19.60 3.51 -6.17
C SER A 75 -18.65 4.21 -7.14
N GLU A 76 -19.15 4.67 -8.29
CA GLU A 76 -18.36 5.41 -9.28
C GLU A 76 -17.59 6.59 -8.66
N ALA A 77 -18.22 7.28 -7.70
CA ALA A 77 -17.56 8.36 -6.96
C ALA A 77 -16.36 7.85 -6.15
N ALA A 78 -16.49 6.71 -5.46
CA ALA A 78 -15.40 6.11 -4.71
C ALA A 78 -14.26 5.66 -5.63
N PHE A 79 -14.58 5.08 -6.80
CA PHE A 79 -13.56 4.64 -7.76
C PHE A 79 -12.81 5.83 -8.35
N ALA A 80 -13.53 6.88 -8.77
CA ALA A 80 -12.93 8.12 -9.28
C ALA A 80 -12.02 8.81 -8.25
N LEU A 81 -12.32 8.73 -6.95
CA LEU A 81 -11.43 9.22 -5.90
C LEU A 81 -10.15 8.38 -5.77
N ALA A 82 -10.23 7.07 -5.95
CA ALA A 82 -9.07 6.19 -5.95
C ALA A 82 -8.16 6.48 -7.16
N GLU A 83 -8.73 6.66 -8.36
CA GLU A 83 -7.99 7.07 -9.56
C GLU A 83 -7.34 8.46 -9.39
N LEU A 84 -8.09 9.43 -8.84
CA LEU A 84 -7.58 10.76 -8.55
C LEU A 84 -6.43 10.70 -7.54
N CYS A 85 -6.54 9.87 -6.51
CA CYS A 85 -5.48 9.64 -5.53
C CYS A 85 -4.18 9.22 -6.22
N ASN A 86 -4.23 8.19 -7.06
CA ASN A 86 -3.05 7.71 -7.78
C ASN A 86 -2.46 8.78 -8.70
N ARG A 87 -3.29 9.47 -9.50
CA ARG A 87 -2.84 10.54 -10.38
C ARG A 87 -2.17 11.70 -9.64
N VAL A 88 -2.75 12.14 -8.52
CA VAL A 88 -2.17 13.20 -7.68
C VAL A 88 -0.80 12.79 -7.14
N LEU A 89 -0.66 11.54 -6.69
CA LEU A 89 0.62 11.03 -6.20
C LEU A 89 1.69 11.00 -7.31
N LEU A 90 1.34 10.50 -8.49
CA LEU A 90 2.24 10.47 -9.65
C LEU A 90 2.67 11.87 -10.08
N GLU A 91 1.76 12.85 -10.02
CA GLU A 91 2.01 14.23 -10.46
C GLU A 91 2.81 15.05 -9.43
N TYR A 92 2.49 14.93 -8.14
CA TYR A 92 2.99 15.84 -7.08
C TYR A 92 3.90 15.18 -6.04
N GLY A 93 4.00 13.85 -6.00
CA GLY A 93 4.67 13.11 -4.92
C GLY A 93 6.14 13.50 -4.70
N ALA A 94 6.93 13.59 -5.77
CA ALA A 94 8.33 13.97 -5.69
C ALA A 94 8.52 15.41 -5.17
N GLN A 95 7.72 16.35 -5.67
CA GLN A 95 7.76 17.76 -5.26
C GLN A 95 7.32 17.95 -3.80
N ALA A 96 6.30 17.19 -3.35
CA ALA A 96 5.85 17.20 -1.97
C ALA A 96 6.93 16.65 -1.02
N LYS A 97 7.62 15.57 -1.43
CA LYS A 97 8.76 15.03 -0.69
C LYS A 97 9.87 16.08 -0.53
N GLU A 98 10.30 16.71 -1.62
CA GLU A 98 11.31 17.77 -1.60
C GLU A 98 10.90 18.91 -0.64
N SER A 99 9.63 19.31 -0.66
CA SER A 99 9.11 20.35 0.24
C SER A 99 9.26 19.99 1.73
N VAL A 100 8.99 18.73 2.11
CA VAL A 100 9.15 18.28 3.50
C VAL A 100 10.61 18.06 3.88
N GLU A 101 11.47 17.64 2.95
CA GLU A 101 12.93 17.60 3.16
C GLU A 101 13.49 18.99 3.48
N GLU A 102 12.97 20.02 2.80
CA GLU A 102 13.28 21.44 3.04
C GLU A 102 12.54 22.04 4.25
N LYS A 103 11.65 21.28 4.89
CA LYS A 103 10.77 21.72 5.98
C LYS A 103 9.92 22.94 5.61
N SER A 104 9.40 22.96 4.39
CA SER A 104 8.63 24.06 3.84
C SER A 104 7.26 23.60 3.37
N TRP A 105 6.28 24.48 3.53
CA TRP A 105 5.00 24.37 2.86
C TRP A 105 5.17 24.50 1.33
N SER A 106 4.33 23.79 0.57
CA SER A 106 4.16 24.00 -0.87
C SER A 106 2.78 23.55 -1.34
N PHE A 107 2.38 24.00 -2.54
CA PHE A 107 1.15 23.51 -3.17
C PHE A 107 1.17 22.00 -3.44
N ALA A 108 2.32 21.44 -3.81
CA ALA A 108 2.47 20.00 -4.03
C ALA A 108 2.24 19.23 -2.72
N LEU A 109 2.75 19.75 -1.59
CA LEU A 109 2.52 19.16 -0.27
C LEU A 109 1.02 19.12 0.08
N GLU A 110 0.28 20.22 -0.13
CA GLU A 110 -1.17 20.25 0.07
C GLU A 110 -1.89 19.14 -0.70
N LYS A 111 -1.54 18.98 -1.99
CA LYS A 111 -2.13 17.95 -2.85
C LYS A 111 -1.84 16.53 -2.37
N VAL A 112 -0.61 16.25 -1.97
CA VAL A 112 -0.23 14.92 -1.47
C VAL A 112 -0.82 14.64 -0.10
N VAL A 113 -0.95 15.65 0.77
CA VAL A 113 -1.61 15.50 2.08
C VAL A 113 -3.11 15.19 1.90
N GLU A 114 -3.80 15.88 0.99
CA GLU A 114 -5.18 15.57 0.61
C GLU A 114 -5.31 14.14 0.07
N ALA A 115 -4.39 13.73 -0.82
CA ALA A 115 -4.38 12.38 -1.38
C ALA A 115 -4.17 11.30 -0.31
N ASN A 116 -3.19 11.48 0.56
CA ASN A 116 -2.86 10.51 1.61
C ASN A 116 -3.97 10.35 2.66
N ILE A 117 -4.75 11.41 2.91
CA ILE A 117 -5.71 11.42 4.02
C ILE A 117 -7.13 11.21 3.52
N TYR A 118 -7.60 12.08 2.63
CA TYR A 118 -8.99 12.10 2.22
C TYR A 118 -9.24 11.18 1.01
N LEU A 119 -8.49 11.35 -0.08
CA LEU A 119 -8.73 10.56 -1.30
C LEU A 119 -8.47 9.07 -1.05
N SER A 120 -7.32 8.74 -0.44
CA SER A 120 -7.02 7.37 -0.03
C SER A 120 -8.03 6.88 1.01
N GLY A 121 -8.31 7.68 2.05
CA GLY A 121 -9.21 7.31 3.14
C GLY A 121 -10.62 6.93 2.67
N VAL A 122 -11.25 7.80 1.88
CA VAL A 122 -12.58 7.54 1.30
C VAL A 122 -12.51 6.45 0.24
N GLY A 123 -11.46 6.45 -0.58
CA GLY A 123 -11.23 5.48 -1.64
C GLY A 123 -11.15 4.05 -1.11
N PHE A 124 -10.26 3.75 -0.16
CA PHE A 124 -10.09 2.37 0.30
C PHE A 124 -11.35 1.84 0.99
N GLU A 125 -12.01 2.67 1.82
CA GLU A 125 -13.16 2.22 2.61
C GLU A 125 -14.37 1.88 1.72
N ASN A 126 -14.56 2.66 0.66
CA ASN A 126 -15.71 2.54 -0.23
C ASN A 126 -15.45 1.69 -1.49
N ASN A 127 -14.20 1.31 -1.78
CA ASN A 127 -13.88 0.33 -2.82
C ASN A 127 -13.50 -1.05 -2.26
N GLY A 128 -12.61 -1.08 -1.26
CA GLY A 128 -12.07 -2.30 -0.67
C GLY A 128 -10.54 -2.35 -0.70
N CYS A 129 -9.97 -3.30 0.03
CA CYS A 129 -8.56 -3.67 0.00
C CYS A 129 -8.41 -5.07 -0.60
N ALA A 130 -7.22 -5.42 -1.07
CA ALA A 130 -6.93 -6.68 -1.75
C ALA A 130 -5.59 -7.28 -1.27
N ILE A 131 -4.71 -7.74 -2.19
CA ILE A 131 -3.44 -8.38 -1.83
C ILE A 131 -2.51 -7.42 -1.09
N ALA A 132 -2.43 -6.15 -1.48
CA ALA A 132 -1.41 -5.24 -0.91
C ALA A 132 -1.51 -5.12 0.62
N HIS A 133 -2.71 -4.87 1.16
CA HIS A 133 -2.92 -4.84 2.60
C HIS A 133 -2.89 -6.23 3.25
N ALA A 134 -3.35 -7.27 2.56
CA ALA A 134 -3.28 -8.63 3.09
C ALA A 134 -1.83 -9.10 3.28
N LEU A 135 -0.94 -8.75 2.34
CA LEU A 135 0.49 -9.07 2.42
C LEU A 135 1.14 -8.32 3.57
N TYR A 136 0.82 -7.03 3.75
CA TYR A 136 1.30 -6.28 4.92
C TYR A 136 0.97 -7.01 6.23
N ASN A 137 -0.28 -7.43 6.41
CA ASN A 137 -0.69 -8.20 7.59
C ASN A 137 0.08 -9.52 7.72
N GLY A 138 0.23 -10.27 6.61
CA GLY A 138 1.00 -11.52 6.57
C GLY A 138 2.46 -11.32 6.98
N MET A 139 3.11 -10.27 6.48
CA MET A 139 4.48 -9.90 6.85
C MET A 139 4.58 -9.56 8.34
N THR A 140 3.66 -8.78 8.91
CA THR A 140 3.69 -8.46 10.36
C THR A 140 3.57 -9.70 11.26
N ALA A 141 2.92 -10.76 10.78
CA ALA A 141 2.76 -12.01 11.53
C ALA A 141 4.02 -12.89 11.48
N VAL A 142 4.76 -12.85 10.37
CA VAL A 142 5.91 -13.75 10.12
C VAL A 142 7.25 -13.09 10.47
N LEU A 143 7.41 -11.82 10.15
CA LEU A 143 8.65 -11.05 10.32
C LEU A 143 8.61 -10.37 11.69
N LYS A 144 9.51 -10.77 12.60
CA LYS A 144 9.58 -10.23 13.97
C LYS A 144 11.02 -10.01 14.40
N PRO A 145 11.44 -8.78 14.75
CA PRO A 145 10.66 -7.53 14.69
C PRO A 145 10.45 -7.05 13.24
N PHE A 146 9.39 -6.28 12.99
CA PHE A 146 9.13 -5.65 11.69
C PHE A 146 9.04 -4.11 11.84
N PRO A 147 10.18 -3.41 11.94
CA PRO A 147 10.26 -1.97 12.27
C PRO A 147 10.01 -1.06 11.05
N VAL A 148 8.93 -1.35 10.33
CA VAL A 148 8.57 -0.74 9.04
C VAL A 148 7.29 0.06 9.23
N PHE A 149 7.21 1.27 8.67
CA PHE A 149 5.97 2.03 8.67
C PHE A 149 4.92 1.32 7.82
N HIS A 150 3.65 1.41 8.20
CA HIS A 150 2.55 0.74 7.51
C HIS A 150 2.63 0.86 5.98
N GLY A 151 2.69 2.09 5.47
CA GLY A 151 2.73 2.33 4.03
C GLY A 151 4.02 1.93 3.32
N GLU A 152 5.14 1.74 4.02
CA GLU A 152 6.34 1.13 3.44
C GLU A 152 6.07 -0.36 3.12
N GLY A 153 5.42 -1.08 4.04
CA GLY A 153 5.05 -2.48 3.80
C GLY A 153 3.89 -2.65 2.80
N VAL A 154 2.90 -1.75 2.83
CA VAL A 154 1.79 -1.73 1.85
C VAL A 154 2.27 -1.38 0.44
N ALA A 155 3.26 -0.48 0.31
CA ALA A 155 3.89 -0.19 -0.97
C ALA A 155 4.52 -1.46 -1.59
N TYR A 156 5.33 -2.19 -0.81
CA TYR A 156 5.85 -3.48 -1.27
C TYR A 156 4.72 -4.47 -1.60
N GLY A 157 3.66 -4.50 -0.80
CA GLY A 157 2.45 -5.28 -1.09
C GLY A 157 1.78 -4.93 -2.42
N THR A 158 1.82 -3.67 -2.84
CA THR A 158 1.27 -3.23 -4.14
C THR A 158 2.08 -3.82 -5.30
N LEU A 159 3.41 -3.85 -5.20
CA LEU A 159 4.26 -4.50 -6.21
C LEU A 159 3.99 -6.00 -6.29
N VAL A 160 3.82 -6.67 -5.14
CA VAL A 160 3.47 -8.10 -5.08
C VAL A 160 2.08 -8.36 -5.66
N GLN A 161 1.11 -7.47 -5.41
CA GLN A 161 -0.21 -7.57 -6.03
C GLN A 161 -0.12 -7.48 -7.55
N LEU A 162 0.59 -6.49 -8.10
CA LEU A 162 0.78 -6.35 -9.55
C LEU A 162 1.47 -7.58 -10.15
N ALA A 163 2.52 -8.07 -9.50
CA ALA A 163 3.20 -9.29 -9.94
C ALA A 163 2.24 -10.50 -9.94
N ALA A 164 1.39 -10.65 -8.92
CA ALA A 164 0.38 -11.71 -8.88
C ALA A 164 -0.67 -11.55 -9.99
N GLU A 165 -1.15 -10.32 -10.26
CA GLU A 165 -2.08 -10.03 -11.37
C GLU A 165 -1.47 -10.40 -12.73
N TYR A 166 -0.19 -10.11 -12.96
CA TYR A 166 0.51 -10.44 -14.20
C TYR A 166 0.78 -11.95 -14.35
N LEU A 167 1.15 -12.62 -13.26
CA LEU A 167 1.35 -14.06 -13.26
C LEU A 167 0.04 -14.81 -13.56
N ASP A 168 -1.08 -14.36 -13.00
CA ASP A 168 -2.41 -14.91 -13.30
C ASP A 168 -2.80 -14.71 -14.77
N GLN A 169 -2.55 -13.51 -15.32
CA GLN A 169 -2.81 -13.20 -16.73
C GLN A 169 -1.87 -13.92 -17.70
N GLY A 170 -0.71 -14.39 -17.22
CA GLY A 170 0.35 -14.96 -18.06
C GLY A 170 1.13 -13.94 -18.89
N GLU A 171 0.95 -12.63 -18.63
CA GLU A 171 1.61 -11.54 -19.33
C GLU A 171 2.06 -10.44 -18.35
N TRP A 172 3.30 -9.98 -18.49
CA TRP A 172 3.84 -8.90 -17.65
C TRP A 172 3.62 -7.54 -18.30
N ASN A 173 2.87 -6.65 -17.64
CA ASN A 173 2.67 -5.29 -18.12
C ASN A 173 3.87 -4.40 -17.79
N GLU A 174 4.83 -4.32 -18.72
CA GLU A 174 6.05 -3.51 -18.59
C GLU A 174 5.78 -2.01 -18.40
N ALA A 175 4.72 -1.48 -19.01
CA ALA A 175 4.42 -0.05 -18.94
C ALA A 175 3.94 0.34 -17.55
N GLU A 176 2.95 -0.39 -17.02
CA GLU A 176 2.44 -0.17 -15.65
C GLU A 176 3.53 -0.44 -14.61
N TRP A 177 4.32 -1.51 -14.79
CA TRP A 177 5.43 -1.81 -13.88
C TRP A 177 6.46 -0.67 -13.80
N LYS A 178 6.87 -0.10 -14.95
CA LYS A 178 7.83 1.02 -15.01
C LYS A 178 7.27 2.30 -14.41
N GLU A 179 6.00 2.60 -14.62
CA GLU A 179 5.35 3.77 -14.02
C GLU A 179 5.37 3.67 -12.48
N VAL A 180 4.93 2.52 -11.94
CA VAL A 180 4.88 2.29 -10.49
C VAL A 180 6.27 2.32 -9.87
N THR A 181 7.21 1.56 -10.42
CA THR A 181 8.59 1.52 -9.90
C THR A 181 9.30 2.86 -10.06
N GLY A 182 9.05 3.60 -11.15
CA GLY A 182 9.58 4.95 -11.36
C GLY A 182 9.08 5.94 -10.31
N PHE A 183 7.79 5.88 -9.95
CA PHE A 183 7.25 6.64 -8.83
C PHE A 183 7.91 6.23 -7.51
N TYR A 184 8.04 4.92 -7.23
CA TYR A 184 8.64 4.44 -5.98
C TYR A 184 10.08 4.91 -5.83
N GLN A 185 10.85 4.92 -6.92
CA GLN A 185 12.20 5.45 -6.95
C GLN A 185 12.23 6.97 -6.69
N SER A 186 11.33 7.74 -7.28
CA SER A 186 11.32 9.20 -7.12
C SER A 186 11.02 9.62 -5.68
N VAL A 187 10.11 8.91 -5.00
CA VAL A 187 9.77 9.21 -3.60
C VAL A 187 10.58 8.42 -2.57
N GLY A 188 11.28 7.36 -2.97
CA GLY A 188 12.10 6.54 -2.08
C GLY A 188 11.33 5.47 -1.30
N LEU A 189 10.27 4.91 -1.89
CA LEU A 189 9.55 3.76 -1.33
C LEU A 189 10.36 2.45 -1.50
N PRO A 190 10.20 1.48 -0.58
CA PRO A 190 10.85 0.18 -0.70
C PRO A 190 10.27 -0.61 -1.88
N MET A 191 11.13 -1.35 -2.58
CA MET A 191 10.74 -2.17 -3.72
C MET A 191 11.10 -3.64 -3.55
N ARG A 192 11.91 -3.98 -2.55
CA ARG A 192 12.37 -5.34 -2.25
C ARG A 192 12.04 -5.73 -0.83
N LEU A 193 11.87 -7.03 -0.58
CA LEU A 193 11.69 -7.55 0.78
C LEU A 193 12.88 -7.18 1.68
N SER A 194 14.09 -7.23 1.12
CA SER A 194 15.32 -6.80 1.81
C SER A 194 15.38 -5.31 2.14
N ASP A 195 14.61 -4.46 1.44
CA ASP A 195 14.45 -3.04 1.82
C ASP A 195 13.59 -2.89 3.09
N LEU A 196 12.81 -3.89 3.50
CA LEU A 196 11.90 -3.78 4.64
C LEU A 196 12.59 -4.15 5.96
N ASP A 197 13.03 -5.40 6.07
CA ASP A 197 13.60 -5.98 7.29
C ASP A 197 14.93 -6.71 7.06
N GLY A 198 15.44 -6.70 5.83
CA GLY A 198 16.66 -7.42 5.44
C GLY A 198 16.46 -8.88 5.10
N SER A 199 15.22 -9.37 5.01
CA SER A 199 14.91 -10.76 4.65
C SER A 199 15.31 -11.11 3.21
N ASP A 200 15.71 -12.36 3.01
CA ASP A 200 16.12 -12.91 1.72
C ASP A 200 14.90 -13.39 0.92
N ALA A 201 14.68 -12.79 -0.26
CA ALA A 201 13.63 -13.19 -1.18
C ALA A 201 13.90 -14.53 -1.90
N HIS A 202 15.04 -15.18 -1.64
CA HIS A 202 15.34 -16.53 -2.10
C HIS A 202 15.04 -17.62 -1.06
N ASP A 203 14.60 -17.27 0.16
CA ASP A 203 14.15 -18.26 1.16
C ASP A 203 12.71 -18.71 0.86
N ASP A 204 12.59 -19.84 0.17
CA ASP A 204 11.30 -20.47 -0.20
C ASP A 204 10.37 -20.70 0.98
N ALA A 205 10.93 -21.14 2.12
CA ALA A 205 10.15 -21.46 3.30
C ALA A 205 9.61 -20.18 3.96
N LEU A 206 10.42 -19.12 3.98
CA LEU A 206 9.98 -17.80 4.45
C LEU A 206 8.85 -17.24 3.58
N LEU A 207 9.04 -17.22 2.26
CA LEU A 207 8.05 -16.67 1.34
C LEU A 207 6.73 -17.43 1.42
N LEU A 208 6.78 -18.77 1.53
CA LEU A 208 5.58 -19.58 1.67
C LEU A 208 4.85 -19.28 2.98
N ARG A 209 5.57 -19.14 4.11
CA ARG A 209 4.98 -18.73 5.40
C ARG A 209 4.31 -17.36 5.33
N ILE A 210 4.93 -16.38 4.64
CA ILE A 210 4.32 -15.06 4.39
C ILE A 210 3.06 -15.22 3.53
N GLY A 211 3.10 -16.05 2.49
CA GLY A 211 1.93 -16.36 1.66
C GLY A 211 0.77 -16.99 2.43
N GLU A 212 1.05 -17.98 3.28
CA GLU A 212 0.07 -18.62 4.16
C GLU A 212 -0.56 -17.61 5.12
N ALA A 213 0.27 -16.78 5.78
CA ALA A 213 -0.19 -15.73 6.69
C ALA A 213 -1.02 -14.67 5.94
N THR A 214 -0.63 -14.32 4.72
CA THR A 214 -1.36 -13.37 3.84
C THR A 214 -2.77 -13.87 3.55
N CYS A 215 -2.89 -15.12 3.09
CA CYS A 215 -4.17 -15.77 2.80
C CYS A 215 -5.02 -16.00 4.06
N GLY A 216 -4.39 -16.16 5.22
CA GLY A 216 -5.04 -16.36 6.52
C GLY A 216 -5.41 -15.08 7.28
N SER A 217 -4.89 -13.91 6.88
CA SER A 217 -5.05 -12.64 7.62
C SER A 217 -6.45 -12.01 7.54
N GLY A 218 -7.36 -12.63 6.79
CA GLY A 218 -8.73 -12.17 6.62
C GLY A 218 -9.19 -12.28 5.17
N PRO A 219 -10.28 -11.58 4.79
CA PRO A 219 -10.89 -11.74 3.48
C PRO A 219 -10.16 -11.00 2.35
N ASN A 220 -9.26 -10.07 2.64
CA ASN A 220 -8.76 -9.11 1.63
C ASN A 220 -7.99 -9.79 0.49
N ALA A 221 -7.09 -10.74 0.75
CA ALA A 221 -6.39 -11.48 -0.31
C ALA A 221 -7.37 -12.19 -1.28
N HIS A 222 -8.55 -12.58 -0.78
CA HIS A 222 -9.57 -13.30 -1.54
C HIS A 222 -10.54 -12.38 -2.29
N LYS A 223 -10.29 -11.07 -2.32
CA LYS A 223 -11.06 -10.08 -3.09
C LYS A 223 -10.50 -9.83 -4.49
N MET A 224 -9.44 -10.54 -4.88
CA MET A 224 -8.91 -10.51 -6.25
C MET A 224 -9.89 -11.17 -7.24
N PRO A 225 -9.86 -10.82 -8.53
CA PRO A 225 -10.69 -11.46 -9.56
C PRO A 225 -10.22 -12.88 -9.95
N PHE A 226 -9.23 -13.42 -9.24
CA PHE A 226 -8.65 -14.74 -9.40
C PHE A 226 -8.36 -15.38 -8.04
N GLN A 227 -8.08 -16.69 -8.03
CA GLN A 227 -7.76 -17.41 -6.80
C GLN A 227 -6.35 -17.07 -6.31
N VAL A 228 -6.25 -16.61 -5.07
CA VAL A 228 -4.96 -16.33 -4.42
C VAL A 228 -4.56 -17.50 -3.53
N THR A 229 -3.34 -18.01 -3.76
CA THR A 229 -2.72 -19.07 -2.93
C THR A 229 -1.41 -18.59 -2.33
N ALA A 230 -0.92 -19.30 -1.30
CA ALA A 230 0.37 -18.99 -0.69
C ALA A 230 1.52 -19.10 -1.71
N GLU A 231 1.45 -20.07 -2.62
CA GLU A 231 2.42 -20.29 -3.69
C GLU A 231 2.42 -19.12 -4.69
N LEU A 232 1.24 -18.62 -5.07
CA LEU A 232 1.14 -17.45 -5.95
C LEU A 232 1.78 -16.21 -5.31
N ILE A 233 1.50 -15.97 -4.02
CA ILE A 233 2.12 -14.87 -3.28
C ILE A 233 3.65 -15.03 -3.23
N ALA A 234 4.15 -16.24 -2.91
CA ALA A 234 5.59 -16.49 -2.88
C ALA A 234 6.24 -16.30 -4.26
N GLN A 235 5.61 -16.76 -5.34
CA GLN A 235 6.09 -16.53 -6.71
C GLN A 235 6.10 -15.04 -7.07
N ALA A 236 5.03 -14.31 -6.73
CA ALA A 236 4.94 -12.87 -6.95
C ALA A 236 6.04 -12.11 -6.20
N MET A 237 6.32 -12.46 -4.93
CA MET A 237 7.41 -11.84 -4.15
C MET A 237 8.79 -12.04 -4.80
N ARG A 238 9.08 -13.23 -5.35
CA ARG A 238 10.32 -13.47 -6.12
C ARG A 238 10.37 -12.65 -7.39
N ALA A 239 9.28 -12.63 -8.14
CA ALA A 239 9.20 -11.86 -9.37
C ALA A 239 9.47 -10.37 -9.10
N VAL A 240 8.92 -9.81 -8.01
CA VAL A 240 9.24 -8.45 -7.56
C VAL A 240 10.73 -8.29 -7.30
N ASP A 241 11.37 -9.18 -6.54
CA ASP A 241 12.81 -9.08 -6.24
C ASP A 241 13.68 -9.14 -7.52
N GLU A 242 13.41 -10.09 -8.42
CA GLU A 242 14.13 -10.23 -9.68
C GLU A 242 13.98 -8.99 -10.57
N ARG A 243 12.77 -8.45 -10.67
CA ARG A 243 12.42 -7.30 -11.52
C ARG A 243 12.91 -5.96 -10.97
N THR A 244 13.21 -5.89 -9.68
CA THR A 244 13.68 -4.67 -9.01
C THR A 244 15.15 -4.74 -8.62
N LYS A 245 15.85 -5.85 -8.89
CA LYS A 245 17.26 -6.08 -8.51
C LYS A 245 18.22 -4.96 -8.97
N GLU A 246 17.98 -4.41 -10.16
CA GLU A 246 18.80 -3.32 -10.72
C GLU A 246 18.24 -1.92 -10.41
N LEU A 247 17.02 -1.85 -9.87
CA LEU A 247 16.39 -0.60 -9.44
C LEU A 247 16.89 -0.27 -8.04
N ARG A 248 17.74 0.76 -7.93
CA ARG A 248 18.17 1.24 -6.61
C ARG A 248 16.97 1.82 -5.86
N SER A 249 16.67 1.29 -4.68
CA SER A 249 15.84 1.97 -3.69
C SER A 249 16.62 3.19 -3.18
N GLY A 250 15.98 4.35 -3.07
CA GLY A 250 16.61 5.63 -2.69
C GLY A 250 17.08 5.71 -1.22
N ARG A 251 17.39 4.59 -0.57
CA ARG A 251 17.70 4.52 0.87
C ARG A 251 19.14 4.91 1.24
N ALA A 252 19.89 5.54 0.33
CA ALA A 252 21.22 6.06 0.64
C ALA A 252 21.12 7.40 1.41
N GLY A 253 20.78 7.33 2.70
CA GLY A 253 21.03 8.42 3.67
C GLY A 253 19.86 9.34 4.01
N LEU A 254 18.83 8.78 4.65
CA LEU A 254 17.89 9.55 5.50
C LEU A 254 18.08 9.13 6.96
#